data_AF-A0AAV5ELP7-F1
#
_entry.id   AF-A0AAV5ELP7-F1
#
_cell.length_a   1.000
_cell.length_b   1.000
_cell.length_c   1.000
_cell.angle_alpha   90.00
_cell.angle_beta   90.00
_cell.angle_gamma   90.00
#
_symmetry.space_group_name_H-M   'P 1'
#
loop_
_entity.id
_entity.type
_entity.pdbx_description
1 polymer ?
#
loop_
_entity_poly.entity_id
_entity_poly.type
_entity_poly.pdbx_seq_one_letter_code
_entity_poly.pdbx_strand_id
1 'polypeptide(L)' 'MSLINRFISEQGKILSRRINRLTLKQQRLITLAIKQARILSFLPFRNYENEKQFQAQSISIITGPRHRKK' A
#
# COMPACT_ATOMS: atom_id res chain seq x y z
N MET A 1 -13.19 -6.90 -12.27
CA MET A 1 -12.02 -6.23 -11.64
C MET A 1 -12.40 -4.84 -11.14
N SER A 2 -12.75 -4.70 -9.86
CA SER A 2 -13.26 -3.45 -9.26
C SER A 2 -12.29 -2.27 -9.44
N LEU A 3 -12.79 -1.12 -9.91
CA LEU A 3 -12.03 0.13 -10.08
C LEU A 3 -11.32 0.60 -8.79
N ILE A 4 -11.87 0.23 -7.63
CA ILE A 4 -11.35 0.58 -6.32
C ILE A 4 -10.01 -0.09 -6.04
N ASN A 5 -9.79 -1.31 -6.56
CA ASN A 5 -8.56 -2.07 -6.32
C ASN A 5 -7.32 -1.38 -6.94
N ARG A 6 -7.50 -0.47 -7.91
CA ARG A 6 -6.40 0.30 -8.52
C ARG A 6 -5.85 1.39 -7.59
N PHE A 7 -6.64 1.83 -6.60
CA PHE A 7 -6.27 2.93 -5.69
C PHE A 7 -5.74 2.45 -4.34
N ILE A 8 -5.61 1.14 -4.17
CA ILE A 8 -5.03 0.50 -3.00
C ILE A 8 -3.76 -0.26 -3.37
N SER A 9 -2.84 -0.35 -2.43
CA SER A 9 -1.66 -1.19 -2.56
C SER A 9 -2.02 -2.66 -2.35
N GLU A 10 -1.11 -3.54 -2.70
CA GLU A 10 -1.25 -4.98 -2.49
C GLU A 10 -1.41 -5.37 -1.00
N GLN A 11 -0.89 -4.54 -0.09
CA GLN A 11 -1.07 -4.69 1.36
C GLN A 11 -2.45 -4.19 1.84
N GLY A 12 -3.26 -3.64 0.93
CA GLY A 12 -4.54 -3.02 1.23
C GLY A 12 -4.44 -1.56 1.67
N LYS A 13 -3.28 -0.89 1.61
CA LYS A 13 -3.13 0.52 2.02
C LYS A 13 -3.64 1.47 0.92
N ILE A 14 -4.22 2.62 1.29
CA ILE A 14 -4.69 3.61 0.29
C ILE A 14 -3.47 4.30 -0.33
N LEU A 15 -3.38 4.30 -1.66
CA LEU A 15 -2.30 4.97 -2.38
C LEU A 15 -2.43 6.49 -2.28
N SER A 16 -1.29 7.17 -2.22
CA SER A 16 -1.26 8.64 -2.16
C SER A 16 -1.74 9.27 -3.47
N ARG A 17 -2.27 10.49 -3.36
CA ARG A 17 -2.71 11.27 -4.54
C ARG A 17 -1.63 11.42 -5.62
N ARG A 18 -0.36 11.57 -5.20
CA ARG A 18 0.78 11.75 -6.12
C ARG A 18 0.98 10.54 -7.02
N ILE A 19 0.79 9.34 -6.46
CA ILE A 19 0.89 8.07 -7.19
C ILE A 19 -0.30 7.92 -8.14
N ASN A 20 -1.51 8.19 -7.63
CA ASN A 20 -2.74 8.03 -8.41
C ASN A 20 -2.94 9.12 -9.49
N ARG A 21 -2.19 10.24 -9.43
CA ARG A 21 -2.30 11.41 -10.32
C ARG A 21 -3.73 11.97 -10.43
N LEU A 22 -4.41 12.06 -9.29
CA LEU A 22 -5.79 12.56 -9.21
C LEU A 22 -5.87 14.00 -8.72
N THR A 23 -7.00 14.64 -9.01
CA THR A 23 -7.37 15.91 -8.37
C THR A 23 -7.64 15.70 -6.87
N LEU A 24 -7.56 16.77 -6.08
CA LEU A 24 -7.81 16.69 -4.64
C LEU A 24 -9.24 16.23 -4.32
N LYS A 25 -10.23 16.71 -5.09
CA LYS A 25 -11.64 16.35 -4.92
C LYS A 25 -11.86 14.86 -5.16
N GLN A 26 -11.30 14.31 -6.24
CA GLN A 26 -11.41 12.88 -6.55
C GLN A 26 -10.74 12.00 -5.48
N GLN A 27 -9.54 12.38 -5.02
CA GLN A 27 -8.86 11.61 -3.97
C GLN A 27 -9.68 11.58 -2.67
N ARG A 28 -10.33 12.70 -2.28
CA ARG A 28 -11.20 12.75 -1.10
C ARG A 28 -12.39 11.79 -1.23
N LEU A 29 -13.06 11.80 -2.39
CA LEU A 29 -14.18 10.89 -2.67
C LEU A 29 -13.75 9.42 -2.63
N ILE A 30 -12.63 9.08 -3.26
CA ILE A 30 -12.09 7.71 -3.27
C ILE A 30 -11.71 7.26 -1.86
N THR A 31 -11.08 8.14 -1.07
CA THR A 31 -10.69 7.83 0.30
C THR A 31 -11.90 7.53 1.17
N LEU A 32 -12.99 8.30 1.00
CA LEU A 32 -14.25 8.05 1.70
C LEU A 32 -14.87 6.71 1.30
N ALA A 33 -14.96 6.43 0.00
CA ALA A 33 -15.50 5.18 -0.51
C ALA A 33 -14.71 3.95 -0.03
N ILE A 34 -13.37 4.01 -0.02
CA ILE A 34 -12.53 2.91 0.47
C ILE A 34 -12.74 2.70 1.98
N LYS A 35 -12.86 3.78 2.76
CA LYS A 35 -13.13 3.65 4.20
C LYS A 35 -14.50 3.01 4.47
N GLN A 36 -15.53 3.41 3.74
CA GLN A 36 -16.86 2.80 3.83
C GLN A 36 -16.81 1.31 3.47
N ALA A 37 -16.15 0.96 2.36
CA ALA A 37 -16.01 -0.42 1.93
C ALA A 37 -15.26 -1.30 2.95
N ARG A 38 -14.27 -0.75 3.67
CA ARG A 38 -13.58 -1.47 4.76
C ARG A 38 -14.47 -1.71 5.97
N ILE A 39 -15.30 -0.75 6.35
CA ILE A 39 -16.27 -0.90 7.46
C ILE A 39 -17.31 -1.97 7.11
N LEU A 40 -17.72 -2.03 5.84
CA LEU A 40 -18.65 -3.02 5.31
C LEU A 40 -17.99 -4.37 4.96
N SER A 41 -16.72 -4.57 5.34
CA SER A 41 -15.97 -5.81 5.10
C SER A 41 -15.78 -6.20 3.61
N PHE A 42 -16.00 -5.28 2.66
CA PHE A 42 -15.69 -5.50 1.24
C PHE A 42 -14.19 -5.46 0.95
N LEU A 43 -13.41 -4.79 1.82
CA LEU A 43 -11.97 -4.60 1.67
C LEU A 43 -11.26 -4.88 3.00
N PRO A 44 -10.13 -5.61 2.99
CA PRO A 44 -9.35 -5.83 4.19
C PRO A 44 -8.62 -4.56 4.65
N PHE A 45 -8.43 -4.42 5.95
CA PHE A 45 -7.61 -3.34 6.52
C PHE A 45 -6.11 -3.56 6.28
N ARG A 46 -5.69 -4.82 6.25
CA ARG A 46 -4.28 -5.23 6.16
C ARG A 46 -4.19 -6.65 5.59
N ASN A 47 -3.33 -6.84 4.59
CA ASN A 47 -3.04 -8.15 4.02
C ASN A 47 -1.70 -8.67 4.59
N TYR A 48 -1.78 -9.59 5.55
CA TYR A 48 -0.61 -10.09 6.30
C TYR A 48 0.35 -10.95 5.46
N GLU A 49 -0.13 -11.62 4.42
CA GLU A 49 0.68 -12.51 3.58
C GLU A 49 1.82 -11.76 2.88
N ASN A 50 1.53 -10.54 2.40
CA ASN A 50 2.49 -9.75 1.64
C ASN A 50 3.52 -9.04 2.54
N GLU A 51 3.27 -8.91 3.84
CA GLU A 51 4.18 -8.21 4.75
C GLU A 51 5.43 -9.01 5.07
N LYS A 52 5.35 -10.35 5.08
CA LYS A 52 6.48 -11.24 5.36
C LYS A 52 7.58 -11.11 4.30
N GLN A 53 7.19 -10.91 3.04
CA GLN A 53 8.12 -10.80 1.91
C GLN A 53 8.95 -9.50 1.97
N PHE A 54 8.33 -8.37 2.35
CA PHE A 54 9.06 -7.10 2.50
C PHE A 54 9.97 -7.09 3.73
N GLN A 55 9.59 -7.74 4.84
CA GLN A 55 10.44 -7.84 6.02
C GLN A 55 11.71 -8.65 5.72
N ALA A 56 11.58 -9.80 5.05
CA ALA A 56 12.71 -10.63 4.65
C ALA A 56 13.72 -9.87 3.75
N GLN A 57 13.22 -9.04 2.81
CA GLN A 57 14.06 -8.20 1.94
C GLN A 57 14.73 -7.03 2.66
N SER A 58 14.08 -6.45 3.69
CA SER A 58 14.69 -5.35 4.46
C SER A 58 15.82 -5.84 5.37
N ILE A 59 15.68 -7.04 5.94
CA ILE A 59 16.69 -7.63 6.81
C ILE A 59 17.97 -7.91 6.01
N SER A 60 17.86 -8.49 4.80
CA SER A 60 19.03 -8.81 3.97
C SER A 60 19.83 -7.58 3.51
N ILE A 61 19.18 -6.43 3.28
CA ILE A 61 19.85 -5.17 2.96
C ILE A 61 20.63 -4.61 4.16
N ILE A 62 20.13 -4.81 5.39
CA ILE A 62 20.74 -4.31 6.62
C ILE A 62 21.90 -5.21 7.08
N THR A 63 21.78 -6.53 6.87
CA THR A 63 22.76 -7.53 7.35
C THR A 63 23.90 -7.82 6.37
N GLY A 64 23.93 -7.19 5.19
CA GLY A 64 24.99 -7.41 4.19
C GLY A 64 26.35 -6.80 4.59
N PRO A 65 27.49 -7.44 4.25
CA PRO A 65 28.81 -6.89 4.56
C PRO A 65 29.05 -5.58 3.80
N ARG A 66 29.16 -4.47 4.55
CA ARG A 66 29.36 -3.14 3.99
C ARG A 66 30.82 -2.95 3.60
N HIS A 67 31.19 -3.26 2.36
CA HIS A 67 32.56 -3.01 1.88
C HIS A 67 32.79 -1.50 1.75
N ARG A 68 33.52 -0.92 2.71
CA ARG A 68 33.99 0.46 2.67
C ARG A 68 35.15 0.53 1.66
N LYS A 69 34.98 1.24 0.54
CA LYS A 69 36.10 1.51 -0.37
C LYS A 69 37.07 2.50 0.30
N LYS A 70 38.36 2.16 0.31
CA LYS A 70 39.46 3.06 0.66
C LYS A 70 39.86 3.87 -0.56
#